data_AF-A0A2G6L6C5-F1
#
_entry.id   AF-A0A2G6L6C5-F1
#
_cell.length_a   1.000
_cell.length_b   1.000
_cell.length_c   1.000
_cell.angle_alpha   90.00
_cell.angle_beta   90.00
_cell.angle_gamma   90.00
#
_symmetry.space_group_name_H-M   'P 1'
#
loop_
_entity.id
_entity.type
_entity.pdbx_description
1 polymer ?
#
loop_
_entity_poly.entity_id
_entity_poly.type
_entity_poly.pdbx_seq_one_letter_code
_entity_poly.pdbx_strand_id
1 'polypeptide(L)'
;EQLCIRKFTPRIKNYFKILDNDIGRPLSHISHDFRDIDIMQVIQDVQMNGQTVEKRICLNENQWFMVRIVPYRVAPRMFSGIVVVFVDLDWMHHFLKEADRLG
;
A
#
# COMPACT_ATOMS: atom_id res chain seq x y z
N GLU A 1 -11.06 9.20 14.77
CA GLU A 1 -11.75 8.15 13.99
C GLU A 1 -10.82 6.96 13.82
N GLN A 2 -11.35 5.74 13.74
CA GLN A 2 -10.54 4.56 13.41
C GLN A 2 -10.43 4.40 11.89
N LEU A 3 -9.24 4.05 11.42
CA LEU A 3 -8.96 3.78 10.00
C LEU A 3 -9.50 2.40 9.62
N CYS A 4 -10.78 2.33 9.31
CA CYS A 4 -11.44 1.11 8.87
C CYS A 4 -11.32 0.91 7.35
N ILE A 5 -11.18 -0.35 6.96
CA ILE A 5 -11.18 -0.75 5.55
C ILE A 5 -12.56 -0.47 4.95
N ARG A 6 -12.58 0.23 3.83
CA ARG A 6 -13.84 0.51 3.10
C ARG A 6 -13.95 -0.29 1.81
N LYS A 7 -12.84 -0.43 1.10
CA LYS A 7 -12.72 -1.12 -0.19
C LYS A 7 -11.29 -1.61 -0.35
N PHE A 8 -11.12 -2.66 -1.13
CA PHE A 8 -9.81 -3.19 -1.49
C PHE A 8 -9.95 -3.93 -2.84
N THR A 9 -8.85 -4.13 -3.56
CA THR A 9 -8.85 -4.90 -4.82
C THR A 9 -8.54 -6.37 -4.53
N PRO A 10 -9.11 -7.35 -5.26
CA PRO A 10 -8.86 -8.77 -4.97
C PRO A 10 -7.37 -9.16 -4.94
N ARG A 11 -6.54 -8.51 -5.76
CA ARG A 11 -5.08 -8.75 -5.83
C ARG A 11 -4.36 -8.42 -4.52
N ILE A 12 -4.85 -7.48 -3.71
CA ILE A 12 -4.19 -7.08 -2.46
C ILE A 12 -4.23 -8.18 -1.40
N LYS A 13 -5.15 -9.15 -1.53
CA LYS A 13 -5.26 -10.34 -0.66
C LYS A 13 -3.99 -11.21 -0.69
N ASN A 14 -3.16 -11.06 -1.72
CA ASN A 14 -1.88 -11.78 -1.80
C ASN A 14 -0.82 -11.23 -0.85
N TYR A 15 -0.99 -9.99 -0.36
CA TYR A 15 0.01 -9.27 0.43
C TYR A 15 -0.53 -8.85 1.81
N PHE A 16 -1.84 -8.67 1.92
CA PHE A 16 -2.57 -8.52 3.18
C PHE A 16 -3.42 -9.75 3.40
N LYS A 17 -3.46 -10.26 4.64
CA LYS A 17 -4.33 -11.37 5.04
C LYS A 17 -5.76 -10.87 5.27
N ILE A 18 -6.34 -10.28 4.23
CA ILE A 18 -7.64 -9.62 4.23
C ILE A 18 -8.71 -10.47 3.55
N LEU A 19 -9.89 -10.54 4.17
CA LEU A 19 -11.07 -11.25 3.70
C LEU A 19 -12.16 -10.27 3.29
N ASP A 20 -13.15 -10.74 2.52
CA ASP A 20 -14.27 -9.88 2.09
C ASP A 20 -15.09 -9.33 3.26
N ASN A 21 -15.17 -10.10 4.35
CA ASN A 21 -15.86 -9.69 5.58
C ASN A 21 -15.03 -8.73 6.46
N ASP A 22 -13.79 -8.39 6.10
CA ASP A 22 -13.00 -7.39 6.84
C ASP A 22 -13.36 -5.94 6.47
N ILE A 23 -14.30 -5.72 5.55
CA ILE A 23 -14.88 -4.39 5.31
C ILE A 23 -15.51 -3.88 6.61
N GLY A 24 -15.15 -2.66 7.02
CA GLY A 24 -15.54 -2.05 8.28
C GLY A 24 -14.58 -2.35 9.44
N ARG A 25 -13.65 -3.29 9.29
CA ARG A 25 -12.65 -3.62 10.31
C ARG A 25 -11.49 -2.62 10.29
N PRO A 26 -10.91 -2.25 11.45
CA PRO A 26 -9.70 -1.44 11.51
C PRO A 26 -8.53 -2.10 10.76
N LEU A 27 -7.79 -1.33 9.97
CA LEU A 27 -6.61 -1.81 9.25
C LEU A 27 -5.55 -2.38 10.21
N SER A 28 -5.45 -1.82 11.41
CA SER A 28 -4.54 -2.29 12.47
C SER A 28 -4.82 -3.72 12.94
N HIS A 29 -6.00 -4.28 12.65
CA HIS A 29 -6.35 -5.66 12.97
C HIS A 29 -6.02 -6.64 11.84
N ILE A 30 -5.52 -6.15 10.70
CA ILE A 30 -5.18 -6.95 9.54
C ILE A 30 -3.68 -7.20 9.52
N SER A 31 -3.31 -8.48 9.52
CA SER A 31 -1.92 -8.88 9.38
C SER A 31 -1.44 -8.73 7.93
N HIS A 32 -0.18 -8.37 7.76
CA HIS A 32 0.48 -8.23 6.46
C HIS A 32 1.93 -8.69 6.54
N ASP A 33 2.54 -8.98 5.40
CA ASP A 33 3.89 -9.55 5.34
C ASP A 33 5.00 -8.50 5.06
N PHE A 34 4.66 -7.21 5.00
CA PHE A 34 5.66 -6.13 4.82
C PHE A 34 6.59 -6.01 6.02
N ARG A 35 7.90 -6.11 5.78
CA ARG A 35 8.94 -5.99 6.82
C ARG A 35 9.65 -4.64 6.82
N ASP A 36 9.79 -4.04 5.64
CA ASP A 36 10.58 -2.81 5.45
C ASP A 36 9.80 -1.52 5.68
N ILE A 37 8.54 -1.62 6.14
CA ILE A 37 7.68 -0.47 6.36
C ILE A 37 6.68 -0.72 7.49
N ASP A 38 6.60 0.24 8.42
CA ASP A 38 5.43 0.37 9.29
C ASP A 38 4.35 1.14 8.53
N ILE A 39 3.45 0.39 7.88
CA ILE A 39 2.38 0.98 7.07
C ILE A 39 1.42 1.80 7.94
N MET A 40 1.15 1.35 9.16
CA MET A 40 0.22 2.05 10.05
C MET A 40 0.78 3.41 10.46
N GLN A 41 2.06 3.49 10.80
CA GLN A 41 2.70 4.76 11.14
C GLN A 41 2.65 5.73 9.95
N VAL A 42 3.00 5.27 8.74
CA VAL A 42 3.01 6.16 7.56
C VAL A 42 1.60 6.63 7.21
N ILE A 43 0.58 5.78 7.34
CA ILE A 43 -0.82 6.16 7.16
C ILE A 43 -1.22 7.23 8.17
N GLN A 44 -0.83 7.09 9.44
CA GLN A 44 -1.10 8.10 10.47
C GLN A 44 -0.41 9.43 10.16
N ASP A 45 0.84 9.39 9.71
CA ASP A 45 1.56 10.60 9.31
C ASP A 45 0.83 11.31 8.18
N VAL A 46 0.43 10.59 7.12
CA VAL A 46 -0.35 11.13 5.99
C VAL A 46 -1.70 11.68 6.44
N GLN A 47 -2.36 11.04 7.40
CA GLN A 47 -3.60 11.55 7.98
C GLN A 47 -3.39 12.90 8.67
N MET A 48 -2.32 13.03 9.45
CA MET A 48 -2.02 14.24 10.23
C MET A 48 -1.52 15.39 9.35
N ASN A 49 -0.57 15.12 8.45
CA ASN A 49 0.09 16.15 7.66
C ASN A 49 -0.62 16.42 6.33
N GLY A 50 -1.44 15.49 5.86
CA GLY A 50 -2.17 15.62 4.59
C GLY A 50 -1.28 15.62 3.35
N GLN A 51 -0.03 15.15 3.47
CA GLN A 51 0.96 15.05 2.40
C GLN A 51 1.02 13.61 1.89
N THR A 52 1.18 13.43 0.59
CA THR A 52 1.34 12.08 0.01
C THR A 52 2.72 11.54 0.32
N VAL A 53 2.80 10.25 0.68
CA VAL A 53 4.07 9.54 0.83
C VAL A 53 4.20 8.50 -0.27
N GLU A 54 5.39 8.40 -0.86
CA GLU A 54 5.77 7.38 -1.82
C GLU A 54 7.09 6.73 -1.39
N LYS A 55 7.13 5.41 -1.31
CA LYS A 55 8.30 4.64 -0.87
C LYS A 55 8.44 3.36 -1.68
N ARG A 56 9.70 3.00 -2.00
CA ARG A 56 10.03 1.65 -2.46
C ARG A 56 10.24 0.76 -1.25
N ILE A 57 9.61 -0.40 -1.24
CA ILE A 57 9.69 -1.38 -0.16
C ILE A 57 9.96 -2.76 -0.74
N CYS A 58 10.65 -3.60 0.02
CA CYS A 58 10.81 -5.01 -0.28
C CYS A 58 9.80 -5.81 0.54
N LEU A 59 9.04 -6.69 -0.10
CA LEU A 59 8.15 -7.63 0.63
C LEU A 59 8.94 -8.87 1.08
N ASN A 60 9.86 -9.33 0.23
CA ASN A 60 10.81 -10.42 0.42
C ASN A 60 11.98 -10.21 -0.55
N GLU A 61 13.06 -11.00 -0.46
CA GLU A 61 14.31 -10.78 -1.21
C GLU A 61 14.16 -10.51 -2.72
N ASN A 62 13.07 -10.95 -3.33
CA ASN A 62 12.85 -10.86 -4.76
C ASN A 62 11.69 -9.98 -5.21
N GLN A 63 10.87 -9.43 -4.29
CA GLN A 63 9.65 -8.70 -4.65
C GLN A 63 9.67 -7.25 -4.19
N TRP A 64 9.80 -6.35 -5.16
CA TRP A 64 9.82 -4.91 -4.93
C TRP A 64 8.47 -4.27 -5.22
N PHE A 65 8.04 -3.39 -4.33
CA PHE A 65 6.84 -2.58 -4.52
C PHE A 65 7.16 -1.10 -4.36
N MET A 66 6.47 -0.28 -5.15
CA MET A 66 6.27 1.12 -4.83
C MET A 66 4.94 1.25 -4.09
N VAL A 67 4.99 1.75 -2.86
CA VAL A 67 3.81 2.06 -2.06
C VAL A 67 3.58 3.56 -2.08
N ARG A 68 2.35 3.95 -2.41
CA ARG A 68 1.89 5.33 -2.39
C ARG A 68 0.70 5.46 -1.45
N ILE A 69 0.82 6.32 -0.45
CA ILE A 69 -0.21 6.58 0.56
C ILE A 69 -0.69 8.01 0.36
N VAL A 70 -1.96 8.14 -0.01
CA VAL A 70 -2.57 9.40 -0.47
C VAL A 70 -3.75 9.76 0.42
N PRO A 71 -3.83 11.00 0.93
CA PRO A 71 -5.01 11.47 1.64
C PRO A 71 -6.17 11.65 0.66
N TYR A 72 -7.31 11.03 0.96
CA TYR A 72 -8.54 11.18 0.19
C TYR A 72 -9.45 12.22 0.86
N ARG A 73 -9.75 13.28 0.12
CA ARG A 73 -10.59 14.39 0.58
C ARG A 73 -11.81 14.50 -0.31
N VAL A 74 -12.98 14.63 0.30
CA VAL A 74 -14.25 14.88 -0.43
C VAL A 74 -14.46 16.37 -0.71
N ALA A 75 -13.80 17.23 0.06
CA ALA A 75 -13.72 18.67 -0.16
C ALA A 75 -12.39 19.19 0.43
N PRO A 76 -11.91 20.39 0.05
CA PRO A 76 -10.61 20.91 0.49
C PRO A 76 -10.36 20.87 2.01
N ARG A 77 -11.43 21.02 2.82
CA ARG A 77 -11.36 20.99 4.29
C ARG A 77 -11.93 19.72 4.94
N MET A 78 -12.41 18.76 4.14
CA MET A 78 -13.04 17.54 4.65
C MET A 78 -12.23 16.32 4.23
N PHE A 79 -11.43 15.84 5.19
CA PHE A 79 -10.75 14.55 5.07
C PHE A 79 -11.79 13.43 5.09
N SER A 80 -11.72 12.54 4.11
CA SER A 80 -12.65 11.42 3.99
C SER A 80 -11.96 10.10 4.31
N GLY A 81 -10.66 9.96 4.03
CA GLY A 81 -9.92 8.75 4.36
C GLY A 81 -8.54 8.71 3.70
N ILE A 82 -7.98 7.52 3.56
CA ILE A 82 -6.67 7.30 2.95
C ILE A 82 -6.80 6.23 1.87
N VAL A 83 -6.11 6.46 0.75
CA VAL A 83 -5.93 5.45 -0.30
C VAL A 83 -4.48 4.99 -0.23
N VAL A 84 -4.30 3.67 -0.14
CA VAL A 84 -2.99 3.03 -0.22
C VAL A 84 -2.92 2.28 -1.53
N VAL A 85 -1.89 2.55 -2.33
CA VAL A 85 -1.65 1.95 -3.63
C VAL A 85 -0.34 1.19 -3.58
N PHE A 86 -0.38 -0.06 -4.05
CA PHE A 86 0.80 -0.90 -4.23
C PHE A 86 1.01 -1.11 -5.72
N VAL A 87 2.17 -0.69 -6.21
CA VAL A 87 2.61 -0.91 -7.58
C VAL A 87 3.76 -1.91 -7.53
N ASP A 88 3.54 -3.08 -8.08
CA ASP A 88 4.57 -4.09 -8.27
C ASP A 88 5.67 -3.53 -9.18
N LEU A 89 6.94 -3.71 -8.79
CA LEU A 89 8.11 -3.28 -9.55
C LEU A 89 8.92 -4.47 -10.11
N ASP A 90 8.53 -5.72 -9.86
CA ASP A 90 9.28 -6.89 -10.33
C ASP A 90 9.38 -6.96 -11.85
N TRP A 91 8.36 -6.45 -12.55
CA TRP A 91 8.38 -6.36 -14.00
C TRP A 91 9.60 -5.58 -14.50
N MET A 92 10.07 -4.56 -13.77
CA MET A 92 11.25 -3.78 -14.17
C MET A 92 12.53 -4.63 -14.10
N HIS A 93 12.67 -5.48 -13.08
CA HIS A 93 13.84 -6.35 -12.94
C HIS A 93 13.84 -7.46 -14.00
N HIS A 94 12.67 -8.01 -14.32
CA HIS A 94 12.52 -8.99 -15.40
C HIS A 94 12.83 -8.38 -16.77
N PHE A 95 12.33 -7.17 -17.06
CA PHE A 95 12.59 -6.47 -18.32
C PHE A 95 14.08 -6.16 -18.54
N LEU A 96 14.79 -5.70 -17.49
CA LEU A 96 16.22 -5.42 -17.58
C LEU A 96 17.04 -6.70 -17.82
N LYS A 97 16.69 -7.82 -17.17
CA LYS A 97 17.34 -9.11 -17.40
C LYS A 97 17.09 -9.67 -18.80
N GLU A 98 15.89 -9.46 -19.36
CA GLU A 98 15.57 -9.92 -20.73
C GLU A 98 16.37 -9.11 -21.78
N ALA A 99 16.51 -7.80 -21.57
CA ALA A 99 17.26 -6.92 -22.46
C ALA A 99 18.77 -7.26 -22.49
N ASP A 100 19.37 -7.53 -21.33
CA ASP A 100 20.77 -7.98 -21.23
C ASP A 100 21.03 -9.35 -21.87
N ARG A 101 19.98 -10.17 -22.05
CA ARG A 101 20.09 -11.51 -22.64
C ARG A 101 19.95 -11.50 -24.17
N LEU A 102 19.49 -10.40 -24.74
CA LEU A 102 19.28 -10.18 -26.17
C LEU A 102 20.35 -9.27 -26.81
N GLY A 103 21.23 -8.69 -26.00
CA GLY A 103 22.45 -7.99 -26.43
C GLY A 103 23.68 -8.90 -26.40
#